data_AF-A0A5S4VYU2-F1
#
_entry.id   AF-A0A5S4VYU2-F1
#
_cell.length_a   1.000
_cell.length_b   1.000
_cell.length_c   1.000
_cell.angle_alpha   90.00
_cell.angle_beta   90.00
_cell.angle_gamma   90.00
#
_symmetry.space_group_name_H-M   'P 1'
#
loop_
_entity.id
_entity.type
_entity.pdbx_description
1 polymer ?
#
loop_
_entity_poly.entity_id
_entity_poly.type
_entity_poly.pdbx_seq_one_letter_code
_entity_poly.pdbx_strand_id
1 'polypeptide(L)'
;MALDLSFKQLIDAAEDGAATIGQPTCIAIDRIDEDPDQPRRSFDEQKLEELAESVRQHGVLQPIVLRQATEDGRYVIVMGARRYRAAKRAGLHDIPAFIHAVEFADRYVQMIENIQRDDLNAPEIAAFIAGRLEQGDNQADISRKLGKPRDWVSRYASVQNMPEFLQSKLAGSSIRAVYELYQAWREQPNAIETLCAAQESFTDAHARQLARKIRSEVRGCPANGKGSPGAQAARSPIAPQVELRPRKSDRVTALAEKSPNSSVNRNARMSLSLTIRVRHQDRTGCLLVDRLASQGSRHAVLLIDGAEEAEEVPASAITIEEILFA
;
A
#
# COMPACT_ATOMS: atom_id res chain seq x y z
N MET A 1 22.78 2.00 17.47
CA MET A 1 23.42 0.79 18.02
C MET A 1 23.33 -0.30 16.97
N ALA A 2 24.48 -0.66 16.40
CA ALA A 2 24.58 -1.83 15.53
C ALA A 2 24.21 -3.07 16.36
N LEU A 3 23.24 -3.84 15.88
CA LEU A 3 22.87 -5.14 16.46
C LEU A 3 23.96 -6.14 16.10
N ASP A 4 25.04 -6.16 16.89
CA ASP A 4 26.03 -7.22 16.86
C ASP A 4 25.47 -8.40 17.66
N LEU A 5 24.56 -9.13 17.05
CA LEU A 5 24.02 -10.38 17.61
C LEU A 5 25.08 -11.46 17.40
N SER A 6 25.65 -11.92 18.51
CA SER A 6 26.65 -13.00 18.49
C SER A 6 26.08 -14.25 17.82
N PHE A 7 26.92 -14.96 17.05
CA PHE A 7 26.58 -16.17 16.30
C PHE A 7 25.84 -17.25 17.11
N LYS A 8 26.01 -17.24 18.43
CA LYS A 8 25.35 -18.15 19.38
C LYS A 8 23.85 -17.83 19.59
N GLN A 9 23.49 -16.55 19.57
CA GLN A 9 22.09 -16.09 19.72
C GLN A 9 21.25 -16.38 18.46
N LEU A 10 21.90 -16.55 17.30
CA LEU A 10 21.24 -16.96 16.06
C LEU A 10 20.88 -18.46 16.05
N ILE A 11 21.60 -19.29 16.79
CA ILE A 11 21.35 -20.73 16.88
C ILE A 11 20.20 -21.01 17.84
N ASP A 12 20.20 -20.37 19.02
CA ASP A 12 19.14 -20.55 20.02
C ASP A 12 17.76 -20.07 19.51
N ALA A 13 17.72 -19.07 18.63
CA ALA A 13 16.48 -18.59 18.00
C ALA A 13 15.95 -19.50 16.87
N ALA A 14 16.78 -20.44 16.37
CA ALA A 14 16.39 -21.38 15.32
C ALA A 14 15.73 -22.66 15.86
N GLU A 15 15.82 -22.92 17.17
CA GLU A 15 15.22 -24.10 17.81
C GLU A 15 13.71 -23.95 18.12
N ASP A 16 13.21 -22.71 18.20
CA ASP A 16 11.78 -22.44 18.44
C ASP A 16 10.99 -22.41 17.11
N GLY A 17 10.41 -23.55 16.76
CA GLY A 17 9.73 -23.85 15.50
C GLY A 17 8.44 -23.07 15.18
N ALA A 18 8.54 -21.75 15.01
CA ALA A 18 7.53 -20.93 14.35
C ALA A 18 8.04 -20.48 12.97
N ALA A 19 7.22 -20.69 11.93
CA ALA A 19 7.54 -20.42 10.53
C ALA A 19 8.30 -19.10 10.30
N THR A 20 9.55 -19.24 9.87
CA THR A 20 10.54 -18.17 9.68
C THR A 20 10.30 -17.42 8.37
N ILE A 21 9.42 -16.42 8.40
CA ILE A 21 9.40 -15.40 7.34
C ILE A 21 10.69 -14.58 7.47
N GLY A 22 11.63 -14.78 6.53
CA GLY A 22 12.85 -13.97 6.41
C GLY A 22 14.18 -14.70 6.61
N GLN A 23 14.19 -15.98 6.96
CA GLN A 23 15.41 -16.80 6.95
C GLN A 23 15.35 -17.88 5.86
N PRO A 24 16.45 -18.14 5.13
CA PRO A 24 16.49 -19.20 4.15
C PRO A 24 16.49 -20.56 4.84
N THR A 25 15.58 -21.44 4.44
CA THR A 25 15.49 -22.82 4.92
C THR A 25 15.98 -23.75 3.82
N CYS A 26 16.68 -24.83 4.19
CA CYS A 26 17.04 -25.89 3.24
C CYS A 26 15.81 -26.72 2.89
N ILE A 27 15.46 -26.77 1.61
CA ILE A 27 14.31 -27.53 1.10
C ILE A 27 14.82 -28.67 0.21
N ALA A 28 14.28 -29.87 0.42
CA ALA A 28 14.65 -31.03 -0.37
C ALA A 28 14.24 -30.83 -1.85
N ILE A 29 15.16 -31.11 -2.77
CA ILE A 29 14.99 -30.81 -4.20
C ILE A 29 13.83 -31.61 -4.82
N ASP A 30 13.52 -32.79 -4.29
CA ASP A 30 12.42 -33.68 -4.68
C ASP A 30 11.02 -33.13 -4.34
N ARG A 31 10.95 -32.19 -3.38
CA ARG A 31 9.73 -31.49 -2.97
C ARG A 31 9.47 -30.20 -3.77
N ILE A 32 10.34 -29.86 -4.72
CA ILE A 32 10.28 -28.61 -5.47
C ILE A 32 9.95 -28.89 -6.94
N ASP A 33 8.91 -28.22 -7.42
CA ASP A 33 8.44 -28.24 -8.80
C ASP A 33 8.77 -26.93 -9.52
N GLU A 34 9.07 -27.04 -10.81
CA GLU A 34 9.14 -25.87 -11.68
C GLU A 34 7.72 -25.42 -12.06
N ASP A 35 7.50 -24.11 -12.14
CA ASP A 35 6.21 -23.57 -12.58
C ASP A 35 6.04 -23.82 -14.11
N PRO A 36 4.95 -24.47 -14.56
CA PRO A 36 4.72 -24.79 -15.98
C PRO A 36 4.55 -23.53 -16.86
N ASP A 37 4.15 -22.42 -16.26
CA ASP A 37 3.89 -21.15 -16.94
C ASP A 37 5.14 -20.25 -17.00
N GLN A 38 6.32 -20.76 -16.66
CA GLN A 38 7.57 -20.00 -16.74
C GLN A 38 7.83 -19.52 -18.18
N PRO A 39 8.01 -18.21 -18.39
CA PRO A 39 8.17 -17.63 -19.73
C PRO A 39 9.51 -18.00 -20.39
N ARG A 40 10.52 -18.34 -19.58
CA ARG A 40 11.85 -18.73 -20.07
C ARG A 40 11.98 -20.26 -20.09
N ARG A 41 11.81 -20.85 -21.27
CA ARG A 41 11.94 -22.31 -21.48
C ARG A 41 13.31 -22.74 -22.02
N SER A 42 14.03 -21.84 -22.70
CA SER A 42 15.37 -22.11 -23.22
C SER A 42 16.45 -21.55 -22.31
N PHE A 43 17.46 -22.39 -22.03
CA PHE A 43 18.67 -22.00 -21.31
C PHE A 43 19.88 -22.46 -22.11
N ASP A 44 20.94 -21.66 -22.05
CA ASP A 44 22.23 -22.01 -22.61
C ASP A 44 22.85 -23.11 -21.75
N GLU A 45 23.01 -24.30 -22.33
CA GLU A 45 23.50 -25.51 -21.66
C GLU A 45 24.92 -25.34 -21.10
N GLN A 46 25.79 -24.63 -21.84
CA GLN A 46 27.17 -24.40 -21.39
C GLN A 46 27.20 -23.52 -20.15
N LYS A 47 26.43 -22.42 -20.15
CA LYS A 47 26.32 -21.52 -18.98
C LYS A 47 25.63 -22.16 -17.79
N LEU A 48 24.79 -23.17 -18.01
CA LEU A 48 24.16 -23.91 -16.93
C LEU A 48 25.14 -24.91 -16.31
N GLU A 49 26.01 -25.53 -17.12
CA GLU A 49 27.07 -26.41 -16.64
C GLU A 49 28.13 -25.65 -15.83
N GLU A 50 28.56 -24.48 -16.31
CA GLU A 50 29.46 -23.58 -15.55
C GLU A 50 28.88 -23.21 -14.18
N LEU A 51 27.57 -22.95 -14.12
CA LEU A 51 26.88 -22.67 -12.86
C LEU A 51 26.77 -23.93 -11.98
N ALA A 52 26.55 -25.11 -12.57
CA ALA A 52 26.49 -26.37 -11.84
C ALA A 52 27.83 -26.71 -11.20
N GLU A 53 28.94 -26.48 -11.89
CA GLU A 53 30.30 -26.65 -11.34
C GLU A 53 30.53 -25.69 -10.16
N SER A 54 30.17 -24.41 -10.31
CA SER A 54 30.25 -23.44 -9.22
C SER A 54 29.41 -23.86 -8.01
N VAL A 55 28.21 -24.37 -8.23
CA VAL A 55 27.29 -24.86 -7.18
C VAL A 55 27.82 -26.13 -6.52
N ARG A 56 28.50 -27.01 -7.27
CA ARG A 56 29.14 -28.22 -6.72
C ARG A 56 30.27 -27.87 -5.75
N GLN A 57 31.02 -26.81 -6.04
CA GLN A 57 32.15 -26.37 -5.22
C GLN A 57 31.74 -25.54 -3.99
N HIS A 58 30.77 -24.63 -4.15
CA HIS A 58 30.45 -23.62 -3.14
C HIS A 58 29.03 -23.73 -2.57
N GLY A 59 28.23 -24.68 -3.06
CA GLY A 59 26.79 -24.72 -2.81
C GLY A 59 26.04 -23.57 -3.50
N VAL A 60 24.76 -23.45 -3.18
CA VAL A 60 23.91 -22.36 -3.68
C VAL A 60 24.01 -21.17 -2.73
N LEU A 61 24.87 -20.20 -3.07
CA LEU A 61 25.13 -19.02 -2.22
C LEU A 61 23.91 -18.10 -2.07
N GLN A 62 23.09 -18.00 -3.11
CA GLN A 62 21.88 -17.19 -3.11
C GLN A 62 20.64 -18.08 -3.03
N PRO A 63 19.80 -17.97 -1.99
CA PRO A 63 18.58 -18.78 -1.85
C PRO A 63 17.60 -18.56 -3.00
N ILE A 64 16.87 -19.60 -3.39
CA ILE A 64 15.76 -19.52 -4.34
C ILE A 64 14.48 -19.05 -3.64
N VAL A 65 13.47 -18.64 -4.40
CA VAL A 65 12.16 -18.25 -3.84
C VAL A 65 11.12 -19.27 -4.26
N LEU A 66 10.42 -19.81 -3.27
CA LEU A 66 9.39 -20.83 -3.43
C LEU A 66 8.05 -20.32 -2.91
N ARG A 67 6.96 -20.84 -3.46
CA ARG A 67 5.62 -20.78 -2.87
C ARG A 67 5.14 -22.18 -2.54
N GLN A 68 4.17 -22.33 -1.64
CA GLN A 68 3.52 -23.62 -1.43
C GLN A 68 2.80 -24.05 -2.72
N ALA A 69 2.83 -25.34 -3.02
CA ALA A 69 2.02 -25.94 -4.07
C ALA A 69 0.62 -26.27 -3.52
N THR A 70 -0.33 -26.55 -4.41
CA THR A 70 -1.66 -27.05 -4.03
C THR A 70 -1.63 -28.45 -3.41
N GLU A 71 -0.57 -29.21 -3.68
CA GLU A 71 -0.34 -30.52 -3.06
C GLU A 71 0.45 -30.35 -1.77
N ASP A 72 -0.05 -30.97 -0.69
CA ASP A 72 0.52 -30.83 0.64
C ASP A 72 2.00 -31.21 0.69
N GLY A 73 2.81 -30.29 1.21
CA GLY A 73 4.24 -30.49 1.39
C GLY A 73 5.08 -30.33 0.11
N ARG A 74 4.51 -29.94 -1.03
CA ARG A 74 5.26 -29.56 -2.24
C ARG A 74 5.39 -28.04 -2.36
N TYR A 75 6.38 -27.62 -3.14
CA TYR A 75 6.70 -26.21 -3.38
C TYR A 75 6.87 -25.92 -4.87
N VAL A 76 6.48 -24.73 -5.31
CA VAL A 76 6.69 -24.27 -6.69
C VAL A 76 7.69 -23.14 -6.73
N ILE A 77 8.61 -23.17 -7.70
CA ILE A 77 9.61 -22.11 -7.89
C ILE A 77 8.96 -20.83 -8.41
N VAL A 78 9.10 -19.75 -7.64
CA VAL A 78 8.75 -18.39 -8.06
C VAL A 78 9.95 -17.73 -8.72
N MET A 79 11.14 -17.82 -8.10
CA MET A 79 12.37 -17.24 -8.62
C MET A 79 13.58 -18.16 -8.42
N GLY A 80 14.50 -18.16 -9.39
CA GLY A 80 15.77 -18.87 -9.29
C GLY A 80 15.84 -20.23 -10.00
N ALA A 81 15.00 -20.47 -11.03
CA ALA A 81 14.98 -21.73 -11.79
C ALA A 81 16.36 -22.20 -12.29
N ARG A 82 17.25 -21.29 -12.72
CA ARG A 82 18.63 -21.64 -13.12
C ARG A 82 19.46 -22.22 -11.97
N ARG A 83 19.32 -21.66 -10.76
CA ARG A 83 20.01 -22.14 -9.55
C ARG A 83 19.48 -23.50 -9.12
N TYR A 84 18.16 -23.69 -9.19
CA TYR A 84 17.53 -25.00 -8.98
C TYR A 84 18.04 -26.06 -9.96
N ARG A 85 18.06 -25.77 -11.27
CA ARG A 85 18.58 -26.69 -12.29
C ARG A 85 20.07 -26.99 -12.10
N ALA A 86 20.87 -25.97 -11.77
CA ALA A 86 22.30 -26.16 -11.47
C ALA A 86 22.50 -27.02 -10.22
N ALA A 87 21.73 -26.80 -9.14
CA ALA A 87 21.77 -27.64 -7.94
C ALA A 87 21.38 -29.10 -8.22
N LYS A 88 20.36 -29.31 -9.05
CA LYS A 88 19.94 -30.65 -9.49
C LYS A 88 21.04 -31.34 -10.31
N ARG A 89 21.73 -30.64 -11.20
CA ARG A 89 22.90 -31.16 -11.95
C ARG A 89 24.14 -31.38 -11.09
N ALA A 90 24.32 -30.55 -10.07
CA ALA A 90 25.39 -30.70 -9.09
C ALA A 90 25.16 -31.89 -8.14
N GLY A 91 23.96 -32.46 -8.11
CA GLY A 91 23.62 -33.61 -7.27
C GLY A 91 23.33 -33.26 -5.81
N LEU A 92 22.92 -32.02 -5.53
CA LEU A 92 22.55 -31.61 -4.18
C LEU A 92 21.26 -32.31 -3.72
N HIS A 93 21.14 -32.58 -2.42
CA HIS A 93 19.92 -33.13 -1.83
C HIS A 93 18.93 -32.04 -1.42
N ASP A 94 19.46 -30.93 -0.91
CA ASP A 94 18.72 -29.76 -0.48
C ASP A 94 19.20 -28.48 -1.17
N ILE A 95 18.34 -27.47 -1.17
CA ILE A 95 18.64 -26.15 -1.70
C ILE A 95 18.12 -25.07 -0.74
N PRO A 96 18.93 -24.06 -0.40
CA PRO A 96 18.46 -22.95 0.41
C PRO A 96 17.37 -22.18 -0.33
N ALA A 97 16.25 -21.97 0.35
CA ALA A 97 15.08 -21.32 -0.22
C ALA A 97 14.37 -20.43 0.81
N PHE A 98 13.78 -19.35 0.33
CA PHE A 98 12.75 -18.62 1.04
C PHE A 98 11.39 -19.21 0.68
N ILE A 99 10.62 -19.62 1.69
CA ILE A 99 9.22 -20.00 1.51
C ILE A 99 8.39 -18.72 1.62
N HIS A 100 7.84 -18.27 0.50
CA HIS A 100 6.84 -17.22 0.51
C HIS A 100 5.53 -17.81 1.05
N ALA A 101 5.20 -17.47 2.30
CA ALA A 101 4.07 -18.04 3.05
C ALA A 101 2.68 -17.59 2.56
N VAL A 102 2.58 -16.95 1.40
CA VAL A 102 1.37 -16.21 1.04
C VAL A 102 0.94 -16.53 -0.38
N GLU A 103 0.03 -17.49 -0.51
CA GLU A 103 -0.80 -17.69 -1.72
C GLU A 103 -1.63 -16.44 -2.09
N PHE A 104 -1.71 -15.45 -1.20
CA PHE A 104 -2.49 -14.21 -1.37
C PHE A 104 -1.66 -12.94 -1.58
N ALA A 105 -0.32 -12.96 -1.43
CA ALA A 105 0.48 -11.74 -1.51
C ALA A 105 0.66 -11.22 -2.93
N ASP A 106 0.53 -12.07 -3.95
CA ASP A 106 0.91 -11.63 -5.31
C ASP A 106 -0.20 -10.91 -6.08
N ARG A 107 -1.45 -10.98 -5.63
CA ARG A 107 -2.52 -10.20 -6.30
C ARG A 107 -2.36 -8.70 -6.08
N TYR A 108 -1.82 -8.29 -4.93
CA TYR A 108 -1.51 -6.88 -4.68
C TYR A 108 -0.31 -6.43 -5.51
N VAL A 109 0.75 -7.24 -5.59
CA VAL A 109 1.93 -6.91 -6.40
C VAL A 109 1.57 -6.82 -7.87
N GLN A 110 0.85 -7.80 -8.41
CA GLN A 110 0.34 -7.77 -9.79
C GLN A 110 -0.57 -6.56 -10.03
N MET A 111 -1.47 -6.24 -9.10
CA MET A 111 -2.32 -5.06 -9.21
C MET A 111 -1.51 -3.76 -9.18
N ILE A 112 -0.48 -3.66 -8.34
CA ILE A 112 0.41 -2.48 -8.28
C ILE A 112 1.16 -2.32 -9.61
N GLU A 113 1.72 -3.41 -10.14
CA GLU A 113 2.41 -3.41 -11.44
C GLU A 113 1.47 -2.96 -12.56
N ASN A 114 0.27 -3.54 -12.64
CA ASN A 114 -0.72 -3.20 -13.67
C ASN A 114 -1.21 -1.75 -13.55
N ILE A 115 -1.43 -1.23 -12.33
CA ILE A 115 -1.76 0.18 -12.10
C ILE A 115 -0.61 1.10 -12.54
N GLN A 116 0.64 0.69 -12.35
CA GLN A 116 1.81 1.49 -12.77
C GLN A 116 2.03 1.49 -14.28
N ARG A 117 1.58 0.46 -14.97
CA ARG A 117 1.63 0.37 -16.44
C ARG A 117 0.49 1.12 -17.15
N ASP A 118 -0.44 1.70 -16.39
CA ASP A 118 -1.71 2.23 -16.91
C ASP A 118 -2.53 1.18 -17.70
N ASP A 119 -2.34 -0.11 -17.39
CA ASP A 119 -2.93 -1.25 -18.13
C ASP A 119 -4.37 -1.57 -17.70
N LEU A 120 -4.86 -1.01 -16.59
CA LEU A 120 -6.16 -1.36 -16.01
C LEU A 120 -7.21 -0.26 -16.11
N ASN A 121 -8.41 -0.71 -16.44
CA ASN A 121 -9.59 0.13 -16.56
C ASN A 121 -10.25 0.30 -15.18
N ALA A 122 -10.99 1.39 -14.98
CA ALA A 122 -11.64 1.68 -13.70
C ALA A 122 -12.53 0.54 -13.14
N PRO A 123 -13.29 -0.21 -13.97
CA PRO A 123 -14.07 -1.35 -13.50
C PRO A 123 -13.22 -2.50 -12.93
N GLU A 124 -12.05 -2.77 -13.51
CA GLU A 124 -11.18 -3.87 -13.08
C GLU A 124 -10.56 -3.60 -11.71
N ILE A 125 -10.14 -2.36 -11.49
CA ILE A 125 -9.66 -1.87 -10.19
C ILE A 125 -10.77 -1.99 -9.14
N ALA A 126 -12.02 -1.62 -9.50
CA ALA A 126 -13.16 -1.73 -8.61
C ALA A 126 -13.46 -3.20 -8.23
N ALA A 127 -13.43 -4.10 -9.20
CA ALA A 127 -13.64 -5.53 -8.98
C ALA A 127 -12.58 -6.13 -8.04
N PHE A 128 -11.31 -5.77 -8.21
CA PHE A 128 -10.24 -6.18 -7.32
C PHE A 128 -10.45 -5.68 -5.89
N ILE A 129 -10.73 -4.39 -5.71
CA ILE A 129 -10.93 -3.81 -4.37
C ILE A 129 -12.09 -4.50 -3.67
N ALA A 130 -13.18 -4.75 -4.37
CA ALA A 130 -14.32 -5.45 -3.80
C ALA A 130 -14.01 -6.90 -3.41
N GLY A 131 -13.34 -7.65 -4.27
CA GLY A 131 -12.91 -9.02 -3.93
C GLY A 131 -12.00 -9.05 -2.69
N ARG A 132 -11.17 -8.01 -2.47
CA ARG A 132 -10.35 -7.89 -1.25
C ARG A 132 -11.19 -7.55 -0.01
N LEU A 133 -12.20 -6.70 -0.15
CA LEU A 133 -13.14 -6.41 0.95
C LEU A 133 -13.94 -7.66 1.36
N GLU A 134 -14.38 -8.46 0.39
CA GLU A 134 -15.06 -9.75 0.63
C GLU A 134 -14.13 -10.77 1.31
N GLN A 135 -12.84 -10.73 1.00
CA GLN A 135 -11.81 -11.55 1.65
C GLN A 135 -11.39 -11.04 3.04
N GLY A 136 -12.04 -10.00 3.56
CA GLY A 136 -11.86 -9.52 4.93
C GLY A 136 -10.82 -8.41 5.11
N ASP A 137 -10.19 -7.91 4.03
CA ASP A 137 -9.38 -6.70 4.15
C ASP A 137 -10.28 -5.49 4.40
N ASN A 138 -9.79 -4.52 5.18
CA ASN A 138 -10.45 -3.21 5.27
C ASN A 138 -9.84 -2.21 4.28
N GLN A 139 -10.53 -1.09 4.03
CA GLN A 139 -10.04 -0.05 3.11
C GLN A 139 -8.68 0.55 3.51
N ALA A 140 -8.33 0.57 4.80
CA ALA A 140 -7.03 1.07 5.25
C ALA A 140 -5.90 0.09 4.90
N ASP A 141 -6.15 -1.21 4.99
CA ASP A 141 -5.20 -2.24 4.60
C ASP A 141 -5.00 -2.26 3.09
N ILE A 142 -6.09 -2.18 2.31
CA ILE A 142 -6.02 -2.05 0.85
C ILE A 142 -5.23 -0.80 0.45
N SER A 143 -5.49 0.35 1.10
CA SER A 143 -4.77 1.60 0.86
C SER A 143 -3.28 1.46 1.13
N ARG A 144 -2.90 0.83 2.25
CA ARG A 144 -1.50 0.60 2.61
C ARG A 144 -0.81 -0.35 1.64
N LYS A 145 -1.45 -1.46 1.29
CA LYS A 145 -0.91 -2.48 0.39
C LYS A 145 -0.75 -1.96 -1.04
N LEU A 146 -1.70 -1.17 -1.56
CA LEU A 146 -1.61 -0.60 -2.92
C LEU A 146 -0.78 0.70 -3.01
N GLY A 147 -0.40 1.31 -1.88
CA GLY A 147 0.28 2.61 -1.88
C GLY A 147 -0.58 3.76 -2.42
N LYS A 148 -1.91 3.65 -2.32
CA LYS A 148 -2.87 4.68 -2.79
C LYS A 148 -3.61 5.33 -1.62
N PRO A 149 -4.05 6.60 -1.74
CA PRO A 149 -4.81 7.27 -0.69
C PRO A 149 -6.10 6.53 -0.34
N ARG A 150 -6.52 6.57 0.93
CA ARG A 150 -7.77 5.93 1.38
C ARG A 150 -9.00 6.41 0.61
N ASP A 151 -9.05 7.71 0.30
CA ASP A 151 -10.11 8.32 -0.50
C ASP A 151 -10.13 7.77 -1.94
N TRP A 152 -8.96 7.44 -2.52
CA TRP A 152 -8.90 6.75 -3.81
C TRP A 152 -9.55 5.36 -3.71
N VAL A 153 -9.18 4.56 -2.71
CA VAL A 153 -9.76 3.22 -2.49
C VAL A 153 -11.27 3.29 -2.26
N SER A 154 -11.73 4.28 -1.49
CA SER A 154 -13.15 4.47 -1.19
C SER A 154 -14.00 4.72 -2.44
N ARG A 155 -13.48 5.46 -3.43
CA ARG A 155 -14.21 5.69 -4.69
C ARG A 155 -14.44 4.38 -5.43
N TYR A 156 -13.40 3.59 -5.63
CA TYR A 156 -13.52 2.32 -6.34
C TYR A 156 -14.36 1.29 -5.56
N ALA A 157 -14.23 1.25 -4.24
CA ALA A 157 -15.07 0.40 -3.39
C ALA A 157 -16.57 0.73 -3.51
N SER A 158 -16.91 1.99 -3.80
CA SER A 158 -18.32 2.39 -3.94
C SER A 158 -18.97 1.95 -5.26
N VAL A 159 -18.18 1.55 -6.28
CA VAL A 159 -18.68 1.21 -7.62
C VAL A 159 -19.71 0.09 -7.60
N GLN A 160 -19.51 -0.95 -6.79
CA GLN A 160 -20.48 -2.04 -6.66
C GLN A 160 -21.84 -1.60 -6.10
N ASN A 161 -21.87 -0.49 -5.37
CA ASN A 161 -23.09 0.08 -4.80
C ASN A 161 -23.70 1.16 -5.72
N MET A 162 -23.10 1.42 -6.88
CA MET A 162 -23.64 2.37 -7.85
C MET A 162 -24.70 1.69 -8.73
N PRO A 163 -25.77 2.40 -9.09
CA PRO A 163 -26.67 1.98 -10.16
C PRO A 163 -25.94 1.67 -11.48
N GLU A 164 -26.48 0.74 -12.26
CA GLU A 164 -25.90 0.28 -13.52
C GLU A 164 -25.64 1.42 -14.52
N PHE A 165 -26.53 2.41 -14.57
CA PHE A 165 -26.38 3.58 -15.44
C PHE A 165 -25.18 4.47 -15.09
N LEU A 166 -24.68 4.43 -13.84
CA LEU A 166 -23.45 5.13 -13.43
C LEU A 166 -22.22 4.26 -13.66
N GLN A 167 -22.32 2.94 -13.45
CA GLN A 167 -21.23 2.01 -13.73
C GLN A 167 -20.85 2.05 -15.22
N SER A 168 -21.83 2.12 -16.12
CA SER A 168 -21.58 2.22 -17.57
C SER A 168 -20.79 3.48 -17.97
N LYS A 169 -20.84 4.55 -17.16
CA LYS A 169 -20.11 5.79 -17.42
C LYS A 169 -18.61 5.69 -17.10
N LEU A 170 -18.17 4.67 -16.37
CA LEU A 170 -16.75 4.44 -16.04
C LEU A 170 -15.88 4.14 -17.27
N ALA A 171 -16.48 3.71 -18.38
CA ALA A 171 -15.77 3.47 -19.63
C ALA A 171 -15.29 4.77 -20.32
N GLY A 172 -16.04 5.86 -20.16
CA GLY A 172 -15.78 7.14 -20.83
C GLY A 172 -15.47 8.31 -19.90
N SER A 173 -15.53 8.11 -18.58
CA SER A 173 -15.37 9.16 -17.57
C SER A 173 -14.43 8.69 -16.46
N SER A 174 -13.77 9.62 -15.78
CA SER A 174 -12.93 9.28 -14.64
C SER A 174 -13.77 8.72 -13.48
N ILE A 175 -13.18 7.82 -12.68
CA ILE A 175 -13.80 7.33 -11.44
C ILE A 175 -14.21 8.48 -10.50
N ARG A 176 -13.47 9.60 -10.53
CA ARG A 176 -13.73 10.76 -9.68
C ARG A 176 -15.01 11.47 -10.11
N ALA A 177 -15.19 11.68 -11.41
CA ALA A 177 -16.40 12.28 -11.97
C ALA A 177 -17.63 11.42 -11.64
N VAL A 178 -17.55 10.10 -11.87
CA VAL A 178 -18.65 9.18 -11.60
C VAL A 178 -18.97 9.11 -10.10
N TYR A 179 -17.95 9.11 -9.23
CA TYR A 179 -18.15 9.13 -7.78
C TYR A 179 -18.88 10.40 -7.30
N GLU A 180 -18.57 11.58 -7.85
CA GLU A 180 -19.28 12.82 -7.51
C GLU A 180 -20.76 12.77 -7.92
N LEU A 181 -21.05 12.22 -9.09
CA LEU A 181 -22.42 12.00 -9.56
C LEU A 181 -23.16 10.99 -8.69
N TYR A 182 -22.49 9.92 -8.25
CA TYR A 182 -23.06 8.95 -7.32
C TYR A 182 -23.46 9.59 -5.99
N GLN A 183 -22.61 10.45 -5.42
CA GLN A 183 -22.95 11.15 -4.17
C GLN A 183 -24.13 12.11 -4.37
N ALA A 184 -24.19 12.81 -5.50
CA ALA A 184 -25.34 13.66 -5.83
C ALA A 184 -26.62 12.84 -6.06
N TRP A 185 -26.52 11.65 -6.66
CA TRP A 185 -27.65 10.75 -6.90
C TRP A 185 -28.27 10.25 -5.60
N ARG A 186 -27.46 10.01 -4.56
CA ARG A 186 -27.96 9.65 -3.22
C ARG A 186 -28.82 10.75 -2.59
N GLU A 187 -28.65 12.00 -3.00
CA GLU A 187 -29.48 13.13 -2.55
C GLU A 187 -30.68 13.37 -3.49
N GLN A 188 -30.46 13.32 -4.81
CA GLN A 188 -31.50 13.49 -5.83
C GLN A 188 -31.36 12.46 -6.97
N PRO A 189 -32.05 11.30 -6.86
CA PRO A 189 -31.95 10.25 -7.86
C PRO A 189 -32.44 10.67 -9.25
N ASN A 190 -33.66 11.22 -9.33
CA ASN A 190 -34.33 11.55 -10.59
C ASN A 190 -33.57 12.58 -11.44
N ALA A 191 -32.95 13.58 -10.78
CA ALA A 191 -32.20 14.62 -11.47
C ALA A 191 -30.93 14.07 -12.13
N ILE A 192 -30.19 13.22 -11.41
CA ILE A 192 -28.96 12.62 -11.93
C ILE A 192 -29.25 11.57 -13.01
N GLU A 193 -30.32 10.80 -12.88
CA GLU A 193 -30.73 9.83 -13.90
C GLU A 193 -31.06 10.51 -15.23
N THR A 194 -31.83 11.60 -15.19
CA THR A 194 -32.16 12.39 -16.39
C THR A 194 -30.91 12.99 -17.05
N LEU A 195 -29.96 13.50 -16.24
CA LEU A 195 -28.71 14.07 -16.75
C LEU A 195 -27.78 13.01 -17.35
N CYS A 196 -27.66 11.84 -16.72
CA CYS A 196 -26.84 10.75 -17.21
C CYS A 196 -27.43 10.10 -18.47
N ALA A 197 -28.75 10.18 -18.67
CA ALA A 197 -29.39 9.79 -19.91
C ALA A 197 -29.09 10.77 -21.06
N ALA A 198 -28.93 12.06 -20.77
CA ALA A 198 -28.66 13.09 -21.77
C ALA A 198 -27.19 13.15 -22.25
N GLN A 199 -26.24 12.64 -21.46
CA GLN A 199 -24.82 12.78 -21.75
C GLN A 199 -24.05 11.47 -21.55
N GLU A 200 -23.17 11.15 -22.49
CA GLU A 200 -22.43 9.88 -22.52
C GLU A 200 -21.20 9.87 -21.60
N SER A 201 -20.48 10.99 -21.48
CA SER A 201 -19.27 11.12 -20.66
C SER A 201 -19.20 12.44 -19.89
N PHE A 202 -18.47 12.44 -18.77
CA PHE A 202 -18.32 13.59 -17.89
C PHE A 202 -16.86 13.84 -17.55
N THR A 203 -16.46 15.12 -17.65
CA THR A 203 -15.19 15.58 -17.08
C THR A 203 -15.34 15.85 -15.58
N ASP A 204 -14.24 15.78 -14.83
CA ASP A 204 -14.21 16.05 -13.39
C ASP A 204 -14.80 17.42 -13.04
N ALA A 205 -14.48 18.44 -13.83
CA ALA A 205 -14.99 19.80 -13.62
C ALA A 205 -16.51 19.85 -13.84
N HIS A 206 -17.01 19.20 -14.90
CA HIS A 206 -18.43 19.20 -15.20
C HIS A 206 -19.23 18.46 -14.13
N ALA A 207 -18.81 17.25 -13.76
CA ALA A 207 -19.44 16.46 -12.71
C ALA A 207 -19.50 17.22 -11.38
N ARG A 208 -18.42 17.91 -11.01
CA ARG A 208 -18.36 18.73 -9.79
C ARG A 208 -19.31 19.93 -9.85
N GLN A 209 -19.43 20.59 -10.99
CA GLN A 209 -20.35 21.72 -11.17
C GLN A 209 -21.81 21.26 -11.07
N LEU A 210 -22.16 20.16 -11.73
CA LEU A 210 -23.49 19.57 -11.67
C LEU A 210 -23.87 19.16 -10.24
N ALA A 211 -22.98 18.42 -9.57
CA ALA A 211 -23.19 18.02 -8.18
C ALA A 211 -23.35 19.22 -7.25
N ARG A 212 -22.67 20.35 -7.51
CA ARG A 212 -22.87 21.60 -6.75
C ARG A 212 -24.23 22.25 -7.02
N LYS A 213 -24.66 22.33 -8.28
CA LYS A 213 -25.96 22.93 -8.66
C LYS A 213 -27.12 22.19 -7.97
N ILE A 214 -27.12 20.86 -8.07
CA ILE A 214 -28.13 20.01 -7.45
C ILE A 214 -28.15 20.19 -5.93
N ARG A 215 -26.97 20.22 -5.28
CA ARG A 215 -26.87 20.49 -3.84
C ARG A 215 -27.34 21.89 -3.44
N SER A 216 -27.10 22.91 -4.27
CA SER A 216 -27.59 24.27 -4.00
C SER A 216 -29.10 24.38 -4.14
N GLU A 217 -29.72 23.65 -5.07
CA GLU A 217 -31.18 23.59 -5.23
C GLU A 217 -31.84 22.93 -4.01
N VAL A 218 -31.20 21.91 -3.42
CA VAL A 218 -31.67 21.30 -2.15
C VAL A 218 -31.56 22.27 -0.97
N ARG A 219 -30.48 23.04 -0.87
CA ARG A 219 -30.26 23.99 0.23
C ARG A 219 -31.03 25.31 0.07
N GLY A 220 -31.56 25.58 -1.12
CA GLY A 220 -32.17 26.84 -1.52
C GLY A 220 -33.69 26.96 -1.33
N CYS A 221 -34.36 26.03 -0.64
CA CYS A 221 -35.78 26.17 -0.28
C CYS A 221 -35.93 26.74 1.14
N PRO A 222 -36.23 28.05 1.33
CA PRO A 222 -36.69 28.55 2.61
C PRO A 222 -38.15 28.16 2.79
N ALA A 223 -38.47 27.65 3.98
CA ALA A 223 -39.83 27.47 4.43
C ALA A 223 -40.59 28.80 4.41
N ASN A 224 -41.68 28.88 3.65
CA ASN A 224 -42.79 29.76 3.98
C ASN A 224 -44.11 29.04 3.66
N GLY A 225 -44.88 28.77 4.70
CA GLY A 225 -46.04 27.88 4.66
C GLY A 225 -47.34 28.57 4.26
N LYS A 226 -48.30 27.73 3.86
CA LYS A 226 -49.74 27.80 4.18
C LYS A 226 -50.39 26.43 3.82
N GLY A 227 -51.09 25.82 4.80
CA GLY A 227 -51.72 24.48 4.72
C GLY A 227 -52.89 24.40 3.74
N SER A 228 -53.12 23.26 3.04
CA SER A 228 -53.88 22.03 3.43
C SER A 228 -55.32 22.04 2.85
N PRO A 229 -56.06 20.92 2.60
CA PRO A 229 -55.75 19.48 2.74
C PRO A 229 -56.25 18.54 1.57
N GLY A 230 -55.85 17.25 1.60
CA GLY A 230 -56.45 16.11 0.88
C GLY A 230 -55.72 15.70 -0.41
N ALA A 231 -55.39 14.45 -0.75
CA ALA A 231 -55.86 13.14 -0.29
C ALA A 231 -54.73 12.09 -0.37
N GLN A 232 -54.89 11.03 0.43
CA GLN A 232 -53.99 9.90 0.61
C GLN A 232 -54.00 8.93 -0.59
N ALA A 233 -52.86 8.28 -0.87
CA ALA A 233 -52.85 6.85 -1.20
C ALA A 233 -51.44 6.22 -1.03
N ALA A 234 -51.34 5.34 -0.04
CA ALA A 234 -50.49 4.14 0.08
C ALA A 234 -48.95 4.28 0.08
N ARG A 235 -48.39 4.54 1.26
CA ARG A 235 -47.22 3.79 1.76
C ARG A 235 -47.73 2.66 2.66
N SER A 236 -47.12 1.48 2.58
CA SER A 236 -46.97 0.58 3.73
C SER A 236 -45.81 -0.41 3.53
N PRO A 237 -45.23 -0.92 4.62
CA PRO A 237 -43.79 -1.14 4.77
C PRO A 237 -43.43 -2.61 5.05
N ILE A 238 -42.19 -3.04 4.76
CA ILE A 238 -41.56 -4.15 5.49
C ILE A 238 -40.06 -3.86 5.65
N ALA A 239 -39.66 -3.62 6.89
CA ALA A 239 -38.32 -3.95 7.38
C ALA A 239 -38.46 -5.19 8.28
N PRO A 240 -37.43 -6.04 8.36
CA PRO A 240 -37.16 -6.79 9.59
C PRO A 240 -35.88 -6.28 10.26
N GLN A 241 -36.00 -6.08 11.58
CA GLN A 241 -34.92 -5.85 12.53
C GLN A 241 -34.28 -7.20 12.91
N VAL A 242 -32.98 -7.20 13.20
CA VAL A 242 -32.35 -8.16 14.13
C VAL A 242 -31.41 -7.40 15.06
N GLU A 243 -31.51 -7.78 16.34
CA GLU A 243 -31.05 -7.12 17.56
C GLU A 243 -29.53 -7.16 17.78
N LEU A 244 -29.01 -6.10 18.43
CA LEU A 244 -27.76 -6.17 19.19
C LEU A 244 -28.06 -5.77 20.64
N ARG A 245 -27.78 -6.69 21.58
CA ARG A 245 -27.93 -6.53 23.03
C ARG A 245 -26.94 -5.48 23.58
N PRO A 246 -27.30 -4.69 24.60
CA PRO A 246 -26.36 -3.80 25.28
C PRO A 246 -25.64 -4.53 26.43
N ARG A 247 -24.31 -4.40 26.52
CA ARG A 247 -23.57 -4.64 27.77
C ARG A 247 -23.16 -3.32 28.39
N LYS A 248 -23.40 -3.24 29.70
CA LYS A 248 -23.24 -2.09 30.60
C LYS A 248 -21.78 -1.64 30.69
N SER A 249 -21.55 -0.33 30.61
CA SER A 249 -20.36 0.34 31.12
C SER A 249 -20.80 1.17 32.32
N ASP A 250 -20.25 0.85 33.49
CA ASP A 250 -20.42 1.62 34.70
C ASP A 250 -19.68 2.96 34.57
N ARG A 251 -20.40 4.02 34.92
CA ARG A 251 -19.88 5.37 35.17
C ARG A 251 -19.11 5.38 36.48
N VAL A 252 -17.94 6.02 36.49
CA VAL A 252 -17.48 6.80 37.65
C VAL A 252 -17.04 8.20 37.16
N THR A 253 -17.85 9.17 37.56
CA THR A 253 -17.60 10.61 37.81
C THR A 253 -16.26 10.89 38.50
N ALA A 254 -15.60 12.04 38.46
CA ALA A 254 -15.87 13.40 38.01
C ALA A 254 -14.55 14.18 38.05
N LEU A 255 -14.50 15.31 37.35
CA LEU A 255 -14.18 16.67 37.86
C LEU A 255 -13.45 17.49 36.79
N ALA A 256 -14.11 18.59 36.48
CA ALA A 256 -13.69 19.66 35.61
C ALA A 256 -12.65 20.54 36.31
N GLU A 257 -11.78 21.19 35.53
CA GLU A 257 -11.40 22.58 35.80
C GLU A 257 -10.88 23.30 34.54
N LYS A 258 -11.67 24.32 34.14
CA LYS A 258 -11.36 25.63 33.53
C LYS A 258 -10.26 25.80 32.46
N SER A 259 -10.70 26.19 31.26
CA SER A 259 -9.99 27.03 30.27
C SER A 259 -9.51 28.38 30.86
N PRO A 260 -8.53 29.11 30.28
CA PRO A 260 -8.71 29.80 28.97
C PRO A 260 -7.46 29.98 28.05
N ASN A 261 -7.76 30.08 26.75
CA ASN A 261 -7.09 30.86 25.67
C ASN A 261 -5.56 30.92 25.54
N SER A 262 -5.03 30.42 24.42
CA SER A 262 -4.36 31.28 23.41
C SER A 262 -3.91 30.50 22.16
N SER A 263 -4.24 31.10 21.02
CA SER A 263 -3.57 31.09 19.71
C SER A 263 -2.33 30.21 19.46
N VAL A 264 -2.41 29.46 18.34
CA VAL A 264 -1.35 29.24 17.34
C VAL A 264 -0.13 28.44 17.79
N ASN A 265 -0.02 27.17 17.35
CA ASN A 265 1.02 26.80 16.37
C ASN A 265 0.75 25.44 15.70
N ARG A 266 1.07 25.35 14.41
CA ARG A 266 1.01 24.14 13.59
C ARG A 266 2.27 23.28 13.83
N ASN A 267 2.13 21.98 13.61
CA ASN A 267 3.18 20.97 13.47
C ASN A 267 3.91 20.53 14.74
N ALA A 268 3.35 19.54 15.43
CA ALA A 268 4.12 18.57 16.20
C ALA A 268 4.02 17.20 15.51
N ARG A 269 4.86 16.99 14.49
CA ARG A 269 5.26 15.64 14.09
C ARG A 269 6.60 15.40 14.78
N MET A 270 6.66 14.34 15.57
CA MET A 270 7.89 13.89 16.23
C MET A 270 9.01 13.74 15.19
N SER A 271 9.95 14.67 15.20
CA SER A 271 11.18 14.59 14.43
C SER A 271 12.12 13.64 15.16
N LEU A 272 12.35 12.47 14.59
CA LEU A 272 13.57 11.71 14.86
C LEU A 272 14.72 12.63 14.43
N SER A 273 15.52 13.10 15.37
CA SER A 273 16.65 14.00 15.05
C SER A 273 17.78 13.17 14.47
N LEU A 274 17.74 12.99 13.15
CA LEU A 274 18.81 12.38 12.38
C LEU A 274 20.03 13.32 12.41
N THR A 275 21.09 12.91 13.09
CA THR A 275 22.36 13.65 13.12
C THR A 275 23.40 12.86 12.35
N ILE A 276 23.82 13.38 11.19
CA ILE A 276 24.87 12.75 10.37
C ILE A 276 26.17 13.49 10.65
N ARG A 277 27.16 12.84 11.25
CA ARG A 277 28.51 13.38 11.36
C ARG A 277 29.28 13.13 10.08
N VAL A 278 29.94 14.17 9.61
CA VAL A 278 30.71 14.13 8.37
C VAL A 278 32.08 14.77 8.56
N ARG A 279 33.03 14.30 7.76
CA ARG A 279 34.35 14.89 7.58
C ARG A 279 34.38 15.68 6.29
N HIS A 280 34.87 16.91 6.36
CA HIS A 280 35.29 17.67 5.20
C HIS A 280 36.75 18.07 5.39
N GLN A 281 37.64 17.53 4.55
CA GLN A 281 39.09 17.66 4.70
C GLN A 281 39.57 17.17 6.09
N ASP A 282 40.17 18.03 6.91
CA ASP A 282 40.66 17.72 8.26
C ASP A 282 39.71 18.24 9.38
N ARG A 283 38.47 18.60 9.02
CA ARG A 283 37.45 19.17 9.92
C ARG A 283 36.26 18.21 10.02
N THR A 284 35.77 18.00 11.24
CA THR A 284 34.56 17.22 11.53
C THR A 284 33.39 18.14 11.84
N GLY A 285 32.19 17.73 11.46
CA GLY A 285 30.97 18.49 11.73
C GLY A 285 29.71 17.65 11.56
N CYS A 286 28.55 18.28 11.67
CA CYS A 286 27.26 17.65 11.40
C CYS A 286 26.63 18.19 10.12
N LEU A 287 26.05 17.30 9.33
CA LEU A 287 25.28 17.62 8.14
C LEU A 287 23.87 18.04 8.55
N LEU A 288 23.47 19.24 8.18
CA LEU A 288 22.13 19.78 8.44
C LEU A 288 21.16 19.33 7.34
N VAL A 289 20.58 18.15 7.51
CA VAL A 289 19.69 17.51 6.52
C VAL A 289 18.43 18.33 6.23
N ASP A 290 17.98 19.14 7.19
CA ASP A 290 16.81 20.00 7.07
C ASP A 290 17.09 21.34 6.36
N ARG A 291 18.34 21.63 5.98
CA ARG A 291 18.72 22.86 5.25
C ARG A 291 19.21 22.54 3.84
N LEU A 292 18.54 23.14 2.86
CA LEU A 292 18.96 23.12 1.46
C LEU A 292 20.09 24.15 1.24
N ALA A 293 21.13 23.74 0.53
CA ALA A 293 22.22 24.63 0.11
C ALA A 293 21.75 25.64 -0.93
N SER A 294 22.15 26.91 -0.78
CA SER A 294 21.86 27.98 -1.73
C SER A 294 22.57 27.77 -3.08
N GLN A 295 23.71 27.08 -3.08
CA GLN A 295 24.50 26.74 -4.28
C GLN A 295 23.97 25.52 -5.07
N GLY A 296 22.77 25.02 -4.74
CA GLY A 296 22.07 23.95 -5.48
C GLY A 296 22.34 22.52 -4.99
N SER A 297 21.73 21.54 -5.67
CA SER A 297 21.64 20.13 -5.20
C SER A 297 22.95 19.34 -5.10
N ARG A 298 24.08 19.94 -5.51
CA ARG A 298 25.43 19.35 -5.40
C ARG A 298 26.19 19.84 -4.17
N HIS A 299 25.59 20.70 -3.36
CA HIS A 299 26.17 21.25 -2.14
C HIS A 299 25.34 20.83 -0.92
N ALA A 300 26.03 20.69 0.20
CA ALA A 300 25.48 20.27 1.47
C ALA A 300 25.87 21.29 2.55
N VAL A 301 24.96 21.54 3.49
CA VAL A 301 25.17 22.52 4.57
C VAL A 301 25.71 21.78 5.79
N LEU A 302 26.92 22.15 6.21
CA LEU A 302 27.63 21.54 7.33
C LEU A 302 27.77 22.53 8.49
N LEU A 303 27.55 22.07 9.71
CA LEU A 303 27.95 22.80 10.93
C LEU A 303 29.22 22.14 11.48
N ILE A 304 30.35 22.84 11.38
CA ILE A 304 31.64 22.30 11.79
C ILE A 304 31.80 22.41 13.30
N ASP A 305 32.36 21.38 13.93
CA ASP A 305 32.57 21.35 15.38
C ASP A 305 33.44 22.56 15.81
N GLY A 306 32.86 23.45 16.62
CA GLY A 306 33.50 24.69 17.08
C GLY A 306 33.24 25.95 16.25
N ALA A 307 32.45 25.86 15.16
CA ALA A 307 31.96 27.01 14.41
C ALA A 307 30.51 27.34 14.81
N GLU A 308 30.19 28.64 14.95
CA GLU A 308 28.80 29.08 15.19
C GLU A 308 27.97 29.16 13.90
N GLU A 309 28.63 29.20 12.75
CA GLU A 309 27.99 29.33 11.43
C GLU A 309 28.12 28.06 10.61
N ALA A 310 27.08 27.76 9.82
CA ALA A 310 27.06 26.64 8.92
C ALA A 310 27.68 27.01 7.55
N GLU A 311 28.50 26.10 7.01
CA GLU A 311 29.25 26.26 5.77
C GLU A 311 28.63 25.40 4.66
N GLU A 312 28.54 25.92 3.43
CA GLU A 312 28.12 25.15 2.27
C GLU A 312 29.31 24.50 1.57
N VAL A 313 29.29 23.18 1.48
CA VAL A 313 30.40 22.38 0.95
C VAL A 313 29.90 21.47 -0.18
N PRO A 314 30.68 21.24 -1.25
CA PRO A 314 30.30 20.29 -2.29
C PRO A 314 30.10 18.88 -1.73
N ALA A 315 28.98 18.24 -2.03
CA ALA A 315 28.65 16.91 -1.54
C ALA A 315 29.70 15.85 -1.92
N SER A 316 30.44 16.06 -3.02
CA SER A 316 31.53 15.19 -3.46
C SER A 316 32.79 15.26 -2.59
N ALA A 317 32.93 16.30 -1.75
CA ALA A 317 34.10 16.51 -0.89
C ALA A 317 33.89 15.98 0.54
N ILE A 318 32.72 15.40 0.83
CA ILE A 318 32.29 15.05 2.19
C ILE A 318 32.37 13.53 2.37
N THR A 319 32.94 13.10 3.49
CA THR A 319 32.94 11.69 3.91
C THR A 319 32.02 11.53 5.11
N ILE A 320 31.07 10.59 5.05
CA ILE A 320 30.19 10.30 6.19
C ILE A 320 30.96 9.45 7.19
N GLU A 321 31.08 9.92 8.42
CA GLU A 321 31.75 9.18 9.49
C GLU A 321 30.77 8.36 10.32
N GLU A 322 29.65 8.97 10.68
CA GLU A 322 28.70 8.38 11.62
C GLU A 322 27.28 8.88 11.32
N ILE A 323 26.30 7.98 11.42
CA ILE A 323 24.89 8.30 11.30
C ILE A 323 24.24 7.97 12.64
N LEU A 324 23.86 9.01 13.38
CA LEU A 324 23.22 8.90 14.68
C LEU A 324 21.72 9.15 14.53
N PHE A 325 20.94 8.23 15.10
CA PHE A 325 19.50 8.36 15.25
C PHE A 325 19.23 8.53 16.76
N ALA A 326 18.66 9.67 17.15
CA ALA A 326 18.19 9.92 18.51
C ALA A 326 16.66 9.80 18.58
#